data_AF-A0A1N7C0C0-F1
#
_entry.id   AF-A0A1N7C0C0-F1
#
_cell.length_a   1.000
_cell.length_b   1.000
_cell.length_c   1.000
_cell.angle_alpha   90.00
_cell.angle_beta   90.00
_cell.angle_gamma   90.00
#
_symmetry.space_group_name_H-M   'P 1'
#
loop_
_entity.id
_entity.type
_entity.pdbx_description
1 polymer ?
#
loop_
_entity_poly.entity_id
_entity_poly.type
_entity_poly.pdbx_seq_one_letter_code
_entity_poly.pdbx_strand_id
1 'polypeptide(L)'
;MVGEFWHGDDRILEEFIDHSQINLFNFPFYYSIKEMCMDPFFPVQSLEGVSKENRVNFLSNHDIEREERDFNHDAIITNKELGYAYILFQDNPAVIYWNDYYYSGLKVAGRDYEIFVQD
;
A
#
# COMPACT_ATOMS: atom_id res chain seq x y z
N MET A 1 10.05 -10.84 9.32
CA MET A 1 8.67 -11.35 9.46
C MET A 1 7.73 -10.16 9.35
N VAL A 2 6.57 -10.31 8.72
CA VAL A 2 5.57 -9.24 8.59
C VAL A 2 4.24 -9.76 9.11
N GLY A 3 3.60 -9.02 10.00
CA GLY A 3 2.27 -9.30 10.53
C GLY A 3 1.20 -8.46 9.85
N GLU A 4 -0.01 -9.01 9.77
CA GLU A 4 -1.20 -8.27 9.39
C GLU A 4 -1.95 -7.87 10.67
N PHE A 5 -1.90 -6.58 11.00
CA PHE A 5 -2.66 -5.99 12.09
C PHE A 5 -3.45 -4.80 11.54
N TRP A 6 -4.70 -5.07 11.16
CA TRP A 6 -5.53 -4.12 10.44
C TRP A 6 -6.03 -3.01 11.35
N HIS A 7 -5.31 -1.88 11.36
CA HIS A 7 -5.70 -0.70 12.12
C HIS A 7 -5.20 0.60 11.46
N GLY A 8 -6.05 1.62 11.38
CA GLY A 8 -5.72 2.89 10.71
C GLY A 8 -5.00 3.93 11.58
N ASP A 9 -4.97 3.75 12.91
CA ASP A 9 -4.21 4.61 13.83
C ASP A 9 -2.76 4.13 13.96
N ASP A 10 -1.82 4.95 13.53
CA ASP A 10 -0.39 4.65 13.55
C ASP A 10 0.18 4.47 14.96
N ARG A 11 -0.40 5.13 15.98
CA ARG A 11 0.06 4.98 17.37
C ARG A 11 -0.17 3.57 17.89
N ILE A 12 -1.31 2.98 17.49
CA ILE A 12 -1.67 1.61 17.87
C ILE A 12 -0.78 0.59 17.15
N LEU A 13 -0.38 0.86 15.90
CA LEU A 13 0.62 0.04 15.21
C LEU A 13 1.98 0.13 15.89
N GLU A 14 2.39 1.34 16.30
CA GLU A 14 3.67 1.55 16.97
C GLU A 14 3.75 0.79 18.30
N GLU A 15 2.70 0.90 19.13
CA GLU A 15 2.60 0.15 20.39
C GLU A 15 2.69 -1.38 20.16
N PHE A 16 2.05 -1.88 19.09
CA PHE A 16 2.13 -3.30 18.75
C PHE A 16 3.54 -3.70 18.31
N ILE A 17 4.21 -2.87 17.51
CA ILE A 17 5.57 -3.14 17.02
C ILE A 17 6.57 -3.10 18.17
N ASP A 18 6.47 -2.11 19.05
CA ASP A 18 7.29 -2.03 20.26
C ASP A 18 7.13 -3.26 21.15
N HIS A 19 5.92 -3.80 21.27
CA HIS A 19 5.68 -4.99 22.07
C HIS A 19 6.17 -6.29 21.39
N SER A 20 5.89 -6.44 20.09
CA SER A 20 6.05 -7.70 19.36
C SER A 20 7.39 -7.83 18.63
N GLN A 21 8.05 -6.71 18.33
CA GLN A 21 9.29 -6.62 17.56
C GLN A 21 9.17 -7.24 16.14
N ILE A 22 7.98 -7.21 15.54
CA ILE A 22 7.75 -7.64 14.15
C ILE A 22 7.39 -6.46 13.26
N ASN A 23 7.66 -6.56 11.96
CA ASN A 23 7.18 -5.56 11.00
C ASN A 23 5.67 -5.73 10.78
N LEU A 24 4.96 -4.67 10.42
CA LEU A 24 3.53 -4.71 10.11
C LEU A 24 3.21 -4.12 8.73
N PHE A 25 2.11 -4.58 8.12
CA PHE A 25 1.53 -3.86 6.99
C PHE A 25 1.09 -2.45 7.38
N ASN A 26 1.40 -1.47 6.53
CA ASN A 26 1.23 -0.06 6.82
C ASN A 26 -0.18 0.45 6.52
N PHE A 27 -1.18 -0.01 7.26
CA PHE A 27 -2.57 0.41 7.10
C PHE A 27 -2.81 1.93 7.26
N PRO A 28 -2.16 2.64 8.22
CA PRO A 28 -2.28 4.10 8.31
C PRO A 28 -1.85 4.80 7.02
N PHE A 29 -0.69 4.41 6.47
CA PHE A 29 -0.22 4.96 5.20
C PHE A 29 -1.11 4.55 4.02
N TYR A 30 -1.60 3.31 3.99
CA TYR A 30 -2.58 2.85 3.00
C TYR A 30 -3.79 3.78 2.92
N TYR A 31 -4.38 4.15 4.07
CA TYR A 31 -5.54 5.05 4.07
C TYR A 31 -5.18 6.45 3.57
N SER A 32 -3.99 6.98 3.86
CA SER A 32 -3.56 8.27 3.28
C SER A 32 -3.33 8.17 1.76
N ILE A 33 -2.78 7.06 1.28
CA ILE A 33 -2.61 6.81 -0.15
C ILE A 33 -3.95 6.61 -0.86
N LYS A 34 -4.93 5.96 -0.20
CA LYS A 34 -6.31 5.86 -0.70
C LYS A 34 -6.90 7.25 -0.92
N GLU A 35 -6.83 8.14 0.06
CA GLU A 35 -7.30 9.52 -0.10
C GLU A 35 -6.57 10.25 -1.24
N MET A 36 -5.23 10.14 -1.32
CA MET A 36 -4.46 10.70 -2.44
C MET A 36 -4.92 10.20 -3.81
N CYS A 37 -5.23 8.91 -3.92
CA CYS A 37 -5.65 8.30 -5.18
C CYS A 37 -7.09 8.71 -5.58
N MET A 38 -7.93 9.02 -4.60
CA MET A 38 -9.37 9.26 -4.76
C MET A 38 -9.74 10.75 -4.78
N ASP A 39 -8.91 11.64 -4.20
CA ASP A 39 -9.12 13.08 -4.17
C ASP A 39 -8.05 13.83 -5.01
N PRO A 40 -8.43 14.48 -6.13
CA PRO A 40 -7.48 15.23 -6.95
C PRO A 40 -6.92 16.50 -6.27
N PHE A 41 -7.49 16.92 -5.15
CA PHE A 41 -7.02 18.07 -4.35
C PHE A 41 -6.23 17.65 -3.12
N PHE A 42 -5.93 16.36 -2.97
CA PHE A 42 -5.20 15.84 -1.82
C PHE A 42 -3.83 16.54 -1.67
N PRO A 43 -3.50 17.06 -0.48
CA PRO A 43 -2.23 17.73 -0.24
C PRO A 43 -1.11 16.70 -0.09
N VAL A 44 -0.45 16.32 -1.20
CA VAL A 44 0.59 15.28 -1.23
C VAL A 44 1.73 15.53 -0.22
N GLN A 45 2.02 16.78 0.13
CA GLN A 45 3.01 17.11 1.16
C GLN A 45 2.65 16.53 2.55
N SER A 46 1.37 16.25 2.81
CA SER A 46 0.92 15.64 4.07
C SER A 46 1.36 14.18 4.25
N LEU A 47 1.88 13.54 3.19
CA LEU A 47 2.38 12.17 3.22
C LEU A 47 3.85 12.07 3.68
N GLU A 48 4.54 13.21 3.80
CA GLU A 48 5.93 13.24 4.25
C GLU A 48 6.05 12.65 5.67
N GLY A 49 6.89 11.62 5.83
CA GLY A 49 7.11 10.94 7.11
C GLY A 49 5.99 9.98 7.57
N VAL A 50 4.97 9.72 6.73
CA VAL A 50 3.92 8.74 7.05
C VAL A 50 4.42 7.31 6.84
N SER A 51 5.28 7.07 5.84
CA SER A 51 6.00 5.81 5.73
C SER A 51 7.12 5.77 6.77
N LYS A 52 7.13 4.73 7.61
CA LYS A 52 8.04 4.59 8.76
C LYS A 52 8.76 3.25 8.73
N GLU A 53 9.90 3.17 9.41
CA GLU A 53 10.61 1.91 9.64
C GLU A 53 9.69 0.85 10.28
N ASN A 54 10.01 -0.42 10.06
CA ASN A 54 9.21 -1.57 10.49
C ASN A 54 7.77 -1.61 9.94
N ARG A 55 7.46 -0.78 8.95
CA ARG A 55 6.20 -0.81 8.20
C ARG A 55 6.46 -1.28 6.76
N VAL A 56 5.54 -2.10 6.25
CA VAL A 56 5.55 -2.57 4.87
C VAL A 56 4.42 -1.90 4.10
N ASN A 57 4.77 -1.09 3.11
CA ASN A 57 3.83 -0.36 2.28
C ASN A 57 3.12 -1.32 1.31
N PHE A 58 1.85 -1.06 1.02
CA PHE A 58 1.06 -1.83 0.07
C PHE A 58 -0.08 -0.96 -0.44
N LEU A 59 -0.65 -1.34 -1.58
CA LEU A 59 -1.76 -0.61 -2.20
C LEU A 59 -3.05 -1.42 -2.31
N SER A 60 -2.96 -2.73 -2.10
CA SER A 60 -4.06 -3.65 -2.32
C SER A 60 -3.71 -5.02 -1.74
N ASN A 61 -4.72 -5.80 -1.40
CA ASN A 61 -4.59 -7.20 -0.99
C ASN A 61 -5.92 -7.95 -1.24
N HIS A 62 -5.96 -9.22 -0.87
CA HIS A 62 -7.12 -10.09 -1.05
C HIS A 62 -8.34 -9.71 -0.17
N ASP A 63 -8.13 -8.97 0.92
CA ASP A 63 -9.23 -8.52 1.76
C ASP A 63 -9.80 -7.15 1.35
N ILE A 64 -8.98 -6.31 0.73
CA ILE A 64 -9.37 -5.01 0.18
C ILE A 64 -10.08 -5.20 -1.15
N GLU A 65 -9.61 -6.11 -2.01
CA GLU A 65 -10.21 -6.37 -3.33
C GLU A 65 -11.21 -7.52 -3.23
N ARG A 66 -12.44 -7.21 -2.82
CA ARG A 66 -13.53 -8.18 -2.71
C ARG A 66 -14.52 -7.99 -3.85
N GLU A 67 -14.97 -9.10 -4.45
CA GLU A 67 -15.90 -9.09 -5.59
C GLU A 67 -17.32 -8.60 -5.20
N GLU A 68 -17.68 -8.67 -3.92
CA GLU A 68 -18.99 -8.20 -3.44
C GLU A 68 -18.98 -6.69 -3.19
N ARG A 69 -19.76 -5.96 -4.00
CA ARG A 69 -19.88 -4.50 -4.07
C ARG A 69 -20.06 -3.78 -2.73
N ASP A 70 -20.63 -4.42 -1.72
CA ASP A 70 -20.90 -3.81 -0.41
C ASP A 70 -19.71 -3.91 0.57
N PHE A 71 -18.66 -4.68 0.23
CA PHE A 71 -17.44 -4.82 1.05
C PHE A 71 -16.22 -4.13 0.47
N ASN A 72 -16.29 -3.59 -0.74
CA ASN A 72 -15.16 -2.94 -1.42
C ASN A 72 -14.96 -1.46 -1.01
N HIS A 73 -15.47 -1.04 0.16
CA HIS A 73 -15.40 0.35 0.61
C HIS A 73 -13.96 0.86 0.73
N ASP A 74 -13.02 -0.05 1.00
CA ASP A 74 -11.62 0.28 1.13
C ASP A 74 -10.83 0.26 -0.17
N ALA A 75 -11.34 -0.33 -1.24
CA ALA A 75 -10.62 -0.44 -2.50
C ALA A 75 -10.27 0.93 -3.12
N ILE A 76 -9.03 1.03 -3.60
CA ILE A 76 -8.57 2.15 -4.41
C ILE A 76 -8.98 1.91 -5.85
N ILE A 77 -10.01 2.64 -6.31
CA ILE A 77 -10.62 2.44 -7.63
C ILE A 77 -10.18 3.47 -8.69
N THR A 78 -9.46 4.51 -8.30
CA THR A 78 -8.89 5.53 -9.21
C THR A 78 -7.41 5.73 -8.96
N ASN A 79 -6.67 6.15 -9.99
CA ASN A 79 -5.25 6.55 -9.90
C ASN A 79 -4.32 5.52 -9.21
N LYS A 80 -4.60 4.22 -9.36
CA LYS A 80 -3.83 3.16 -8.69
C LYS A 80 -2.34 3.14 -9.11
N GLU A 81 -2.03 3.54 -10.34
CA GLU A 81 -0.66 3.75 -10.82
C GLU A 81 0.09 4.83 -10.02
N LEU A 82 -0.58 5.93 -9.66
CA LEU A 82 -0.02 6.98 -8.81
C LEU A 82 0.26 6.45 -7.39
N GLY A 83 -0.66 5.66 -6.83
CA GLY A 83 -0.46 4.99 -5.55
C GLY A 83 0.76 4.06 -5.56
N TYR A 84 0.90 3.24 -6.62
CA TYR A 84 2.07 2.37 -6.78
C TYR A 84 3.37 3.17 -6.93
N ALA A 85 3.37 4.23 -7.75
CA ALA A 85 4.52 5.11 -7.87
C ALA A 85 4.90 5.72 -6.51
N TYR A 86 3.93 6.14 -5.69
CA TYR A 86 4.24 6.74 -4.40
C TYR A 86 4.90 5.73 -3.45
N ILE A 87 4.34 4.52 -3.30
CA ILE A 87 4.86 3.52 -2.36
C ILE A 87 6.20 2.90 -2.79
N LEU A 88 6.45 2.77 -4.10
CA LEU A 88 7.66 2.14 -4.64
C LEU A 88 8.91 3.04 -4.52
N PHE A 89 8.72 4.35 -4.39
CA PHE A 89 9.82 5.32 -4.25
C PHE A 89 10.01 5.82 -2.80
N GLN A 90 9.41 5.13 -1.82
CA GLN A 90 9.71 5.35 -0.39
C GLN A 90 10.91 4.52 0.06
N ASP A 91 11.52 4.90 1.18
CA ASP A 91 12.64 4.15 1.77
C ASP A 91 12.21 2.79 2.35
N ASN A 92 10.93 2.65 2.74
CA ASN A 92 10.40 1.43 3.34
C ASN A 92 9.88 0.44 2.28
N PRO A 93 9.99 -0.88 2.53
CA PRO A 93 9.62 -1.89 1.56
C PRO A 93 8.15 -1.78 1.13
N ALA A 94 7.90 -2.05 -0.15
CA ALA A 94 6.57 -2.05 -0.73
C ALA A 94 6.22 -3.43 -1.32
N VAL A 95 4.94 -3.79 -1.26
CA VAL A 95 4.39 -5.02 -1.84
C VAL A 95 3.50 -4.67 -3.02
N ILE A 96 3.67 -5.41 -4.11
CA ILE A 96 2.81 -5.35 -5.29
C ILE A 96 1.78 -6.47 -5.21
N TYR A 97 0.49 -6.13 -5.34
CA TYR A 97 -0.55 -7.14 -5.32
C TYR A 97 -0.63 -7.87 -6.67
N TRP A 98 -0.73 -9.20 -6.62
CA TRP A 98 -0.75 -10.04 -7.81
C TRP A 98 -1.84 -9.65 -8.81
N ASN A 99 -3.08 -9.45 -8.33
CA ASN A 99 -4.17 -9.14 -9.25
C ASN A 99 -4.01 -7.76 -9.90
N ASP A 100 -3.43 -6.80 -9.18
CA ASP A 100 -3.13 -5.51 -9.79
C ASP A 100 -2.11 -5.62 -10.90
N TYR A 101 -1.07 -6.42 -10.67
CA TYR A 101 -0.02 -6.63 -11.64
C TYR A 101 -0.54 -7.37 -12.89
N TYR A 102 -1.26 -8.47 -12.72
CA TYR A 102 -1.64 -9.37 -13.82
C TYR A 102 -3.01 -9.11 -14.44
N TYR A 103 -3.99 -8.64 -13.67
CA TYR A 103 -5.39 -8.55 -14.10
C TYR A 103 -5.92 -7.13 -14.20
N SER A 104 -5.37 -6.18 -13.45
CA SER A 104 -5.77 -4.76 -13.49
C SER A 104 -5.01 -3.93 -14.54
N GLY A 105 -4.28 -4.58 -15.44
CA GLY A 105 -3.63 -3.91 -16.58
C GLY A 105 -2.36 -3.13 -16.27
N LEU A 106 -1.79 -3.23 -15.05
CA LEU A 106 -0.48 -2.64 -14.75
C LEU A 106 0.64 -3.29 -15.57
N LYS A 107 0.46 -4.55 -15.97
CA LYS A 107 1.32 -5.20 -16.97
C LYS A 107 0.97 -4.69 -18.37
N VAL A 108 1.87 -3.90 -18.97
CA VAL A 108 1.81 -3.57 -20.40
C VAL A 108 2.46 -4.71 -21.19
N ALA A 109 1.69 -5.38 -22.06
CA ALA A 109 2.21 -6.43 -22.93
C ALA A 109 3.42 -5.94 -23.74
N GLY A 110 4.58 -6.60 -23.57
CA GLY A 110 5.81 -6.28 -24.30
C GLY A 110 6.76 -5.29 -23.61
N ARG A 111 6.49 -4.88 -22.37
CA ARG A 111 7.44 -4.14 -21.51
C ARG A 111 7.55 -4.79 -20.14
N ASP A 112 7.81 -6.09 -20.14
CA ASP A 112 8.15 -6.84 -18.93
C ASP A 112 9.54 -6.37 -18.48
N TYR A 113 9.60 -5.23 -17.78
CA TYR A 113 10.77 -4.89 -16.99
C TYR A 113 10.76 -5.88 -15.83
N GLU A 114 11.49 -6.98 -15.98
CA GLU A 114 11.89 -7.81 -14.85
C GLU A 114 12.61 -6.86 -13.88
N ILE A 115 11.91 -6.43 -12.83
CA ILE A 115 12.51 -5.71 -11.71
C ILE A 115 13.35 -6.76 -10.96
N PHE A 116 14.51 -7.08 -11.52
CA PHE A 116 15.53 -7.81 -10.80
C PHE A 116 16.09 -6.87 -9.75
N VAL A 117 15.72 -7.10 -8.50
CA VAL A 117 16.62 -6.77 -7.40
C VAL A 117 17.77 -7.77 -7.54
N GLN A 118 18.91 -7.31 -8.07
CA GLN A 118 20.15 -8.08 -8.03
C GLN A 118 20.66 -8.10 -6.59
N ASP A 119 20.92 -9.31 -6.09
CA ASP A 119 21.57 -9.59 -4.81
C ASP A 119 22.98 -8.98 -4.72
#